data_AF-B5KMV6-F1
#
_entry.id   AF-B5KMV6-F1
#
_cell.length_a   1.000
_cell.length_b   1.000
_cell.length_c   1.000
_cell.angle_alpha   90.00
_cell.angle_beta   90.00
_cell.angle_gamma   90.00
#
_symmetry.space_group_name_H-M   'P 1'
#
loop_
_entity.id
_entity.type
_entity.pdbx_description
1 polymer ?
#
loop_
_entity_poly.entity_id
_entity_poly.type
_entity_poly.pdbx_seq_one_letter_code
_entity_poly.pdbx_strand_id
1 'polypeptide(L)'
;HDKHHNTYVTNLNAAIEKYPELGEKTVEDLVSDMDAIPTDIKTAVRNNGGGHANHSFFWKIMAPNAGGEPTGEIKEAIDEVFGDFATFKEEFKKAAAGRF
;
A
#
# COMPACT_ATOMS: atom_id res chain seq x y z
N HIS A 1 7.81 9.67 6.04
CA HIS A 1 7.56 10.47 4.83
C HIS A 1 8.88 10.84 4.13
N ASP A 2 9.65 11.80 4.62
CA ASP A 2 10.74 12.43 3.83
C ASP A 2 11.95 11.54 3.50
N LYS A 3 12.19 10.48 4.27
CA LYS A 3 13.31 9.54 4.05
C LYS A 3 12.86 8.25 3.39
N HIS A 4 12.25 7.34 4.16
CA HIS A 4 11.88 6.00 3.67
C HIS A 4 10.98 6.03 2.43
N HIS A 5 9.91 6.82 2.44
CA HIS A 5 9.01 6.91 1.29
C HIS A 5 9.73 7.51 0.07
N ASN A 6 10.51 8.57 0.28
CA ASN A 6 11.30 9.19 -0.79
C ASN A 6 12.33 8.24 -1.41
N THR A 7 12.95 7.37 -0.62
CA THR A 7 13.87 6.34 -1.13
C THR A 7 13.16 5.40 -2.10
N TYR A 8 11.96 4.93 -1.79
CA TYR A 8 11.18 4.10 -2.71
C TYR A 8 10.83 4.83 -4.00
N VAL A 9 10.38 6.09 -3.92
CA VAL A 9 10.07 6.90 -5.11
C VAL A 9 11.31 7.09 -5.98
N THR A 10 12.44 7.46 -5.39
CA THR A 10 13.70 7.69 -6.11
C THR A 10 14.17 6.43 -6.82
N ASN A 11 14.16 5.29 -6.13
CA ASN A 11 14.61 4.02 -6.69
C ASN A 11 13.65 3.47 -7.76
N LEU A 12 12.34 3.70 -7.61
CA LEU A 12 11.36 3.32 -8.62
C LEU A 12 11.60 4.10 -9.92
N ASN A 13 11.75 5.44 -9.82
CA ASN A 13 12.01 6.30 -10.97
C ASN A 13 13.29 5.87 -11.71
N ALA A 14 14.37 5.57 -10.98
CA ALA A 14 15.61 5.07 -11.57
C ALA A 14 15.44 3.70 -12.24
N ALA A 15 14.58 2.83 -11.72
CA ALA A 15 14.35 1.50 -12.30
C ALA A 15 13.59 1.59 -13.63
N ILE A 16 12.59 2.47 -13.73
CA ILE A 16 11.74 2.60 -14.91
C ILE A 16 12.32 3.56 -15.97
N GLU A 17 13.42 4.26 -15.70
CA GLU A 17 14.04 5.22 -16.63
C GLU A 17 14.38 4.59 -17.99
N LYS A 18 14.73 3.31 -18.02
CA LYS A 18 15.03 2.55 -19.25
C LYS A 18 13.79 2.18 -20.08
N TYR A 19 12.59 2.35 -19.51
CA TYR A 19 11.30 1.95 -20.06
C TYR A 19 10.32 3.12 -19.96
N PRO A 20 10.45 4.15 -20.83
CA PRO A 20 9.66 5.38 -20.73
C PRO A 20 8.15 5.15 -20.69
N GLU A 21 7.65 4.11 -21.35
CA GLU A 21 6.24 3.71 -21.34
C GLU A 21 5.72 3.32 -19.94
N LEU A 22 6.60 2.87 -19.04
CA LEU A 22 6.25 2.60 -17.65
C LEU A 22 6.16 3.89 -16.82
N GLY A 23 6.83 4.97 -17.25
CA GLY A 23 6.76 6.29 -16.63
C GLY A 23 5.42 7.01 -16.83
N GLU A 24 4.61 6.56 -17.79
CA GLU A 24 3.26 7.07 -18.03
C GLU A 24 2.19 6.42 -17.14
N LYS A 25 2.55 5.32 -16.46
CA LYS A 25 1.65 4.55 -15.60
C LYS A 25 1.64 5.07 -14.16
N THR A 26 0.51 4.87 -13.48
CA THR A 26 0.47 5.09 -12.02
C THR A 26 1.24 3.99 -11.29
N VAL A 27 1.61 4.21 -10.03
CA VAL A 27 2.26 3.16 -9.23
C VAL A 27 1.33 1.97 -9.03
N GLU A 28 0.02 2.20 -8.93
CA GLU A 28 -1.02 1.18 -8.85
C GLU A 28 -1.08 0.32 -10.13
N ASP A 29 -1.02 0.94 -11.31
CA ASP A 29 -0.95 0.22 -12.59
C ASP A 29 0.31 -0.63 -12.69
N LEU A 30 1.44 -0.10 -12.21
CA LEU A 30 2.70 -0.85 -12.20
C LEU A 30 2.61 -2.06 -11.29
N VAL A 31 2.13 -1.93 -10.05
CA VAL A 31 2.13 -3.03 -9.06
C VAL A 31 0.99 -4.04 -9.23
N SER A 32 -0.07 -3.69 -9.96
CA SER A 32 -1.21 -4.57 -10.22
C SER A 32 -0.97 -5.57 -11.36
N ASP A 33 -0.04 -5.28 -12.26
CA ASP A 33 0.34 -6.17 -13.38
C ASP A 33 1.87 -6.41 -13.42
N MET A 34 2.35 -7.28 -12.54
CA MET A 34 3.76 -7.66 -12.47
C MET A 34 4.25 -8.47 -13.66
N ASP A 35 3.36 -9.05 -14.47
CA ASP A 35 3.74 -9.83 -15.63
C ASP A 35 4.14 -8.93 -16.81
N ALA A 36 3.51 -7.77 -16.93
CA ALA A 36 3.89 -6.73 -17.90
C ALA A 36 5.22 -6.02 -17.58
N ILE A 37 5.80 -6.20 -16.39
CA ILE A 37 7.08 -5.57 -16.04
C ILE A 37 8.26 -6.38 -16.59
N PRO A 38 9.22 -5.74 -17.30
CA PRO A 38 10.43 -6.40 -17.79
C PRO A 38 11.21 -7.11 -16.67
N THR A 39 11.65 -8.33 -16.96
CA THR A 39 12.27 -9.23 -15.96
C THR A 39 13.48 -8.63 -15.25
N ASP A 40 14.28 -7.82 -15.95
CA ASP A 40 15.49 -7.19 -15.42
C ASP A 40 15.20 -6.10 -14.37
N ILE A 41 14.01 -5.48 -14.40
CA ILE A 41 13.59 -4.48 -13.40
C ILE A 41 12.45 -4.96 -12.48
N LYS A 42 11.87 -6.13 -12.74
CA LYS A 42 10.68 -6.65 -12.04
C LYS A 42 10.80 -6.61 -10.51
N THR A 43 11.95 -7.02 -9.98
CA THR A 43 12.19 -6.98 -8.53
C THR A 43 12.28 -5.54 -8.00
N ALA A 44 12.91 -4.63 -8.75
CA ALA A 44 13.04 -3.23 -8.35
C ALA A 44 11.67 -2.53 -8.35
N VAL A 45 10.84 -2.77 -9.38
CA VAL A 45 9.47 -2.25 -9.46
C VAL A 45 8.60 -2.85 -8.35
N ARG A 46 8.65 -4.16 -8.10
CA ARG A 46 7.91 -4.79 -7.01
C ARG A 46 8.24 -4.16 -5.66
N ASN A 47 9.52 -4.05 -5.32
CA ASN A 47 9.96 -3.61 -4.00
C ASN A 47 9.76 -2.11 -3.81
N ASN A 48 10.16 -1.28 -4.78
CA ASN A 48 10.10 0.18 -4.67
C ASN A 48 8.73 0.73 -5.07
N GLY A 49 8.09 0.16 -6.10
CA GLY A 49 6.69 0.45 -6.45
C GLY A 49 5.74 0.05 -5.33
N GLY A 50 5.88 -1.16 -4.79
CA GLY A 50 5.12 -1.59 -3.61
C GLY A 50 5.40 -0.70 -2.39
N GLY A 51 6.66 -0.33 -2.16
CA GLY A 51 7.03 0.62 -1.11
C GLY A 51 6.36 1.99 -1.27
N HIS A 52 6.34 2.54 -2.48
CA HIS A 52 5.69 3.82 -2.80
C HIS A 52 4.17 3.75 -2.66
N ALA A 53 3.52 2.72 -3.23
CA ALA A 53 2.09 2.52 -3.14
C ALA A 53 1.63 2.37 -1.68
N ASN A 54 2.29 1.50 -0.90
CA ASN A 54 1.94 1.25 0.50
C ASN A 54 2.06 2.51 1.36
N HIS A 55 3.13 3.29 1.20
CA HIS A 55 3.31 4.52 1.98
C HIS A 55 2.33 5.61 1.55
N SER A 56 2.09 5.78 0.25
CA SER A 56 1.12 6.74 -0.27
C SER A 56 -0.28 6.46 0.27
N PHE A 57 -0.68 5.19 0.35
CA PHE A 57 -1.91 4.78 1.01
C PHE A 57 -1.89 5.05 2.52
N PHE A 58 -0.82 4.63 3.22
CA PHE A 58 -0.69 4.77 4.66
C PHE A 58 -0.89 6.21 5.17
N TRP A 59 -0.32 7.19 4.47
CA TRP A 59 -0.48 8.60 4.86
C TRP A 59 -1.91 9.13 4.63
N LYS A 60 -2.63 8.61 3.63
CA LYS A 60 -4.02 9.04 3.31
C LYS A 60 -5.04 8.52 4.31
N ILE A 61 -4.78 7.38 4.95
CA ILE A 61 -5.71 6.74 5.91
C ILE A 61 -5.49 7.18 7.37
N MET A 62 -4.68 8.21 7.59
CA MET A 62 -4.43 8.78 8.92
C MET A 62 -4.79 10.27 8.92
N ALA A 63 -5.33 10.74 10.04
CA ALA A 63 -5.65 12.14 10.23
C ALA A 63 -5.50 12.55 11.71
N PRO A 64 -5.14 13.81 12.00
CA PRO A 64 -5.08 14.30 13.38
C PRO A 64 -6.48 14.27 14.01
N ASN A 65 -6.56 13.84 15.26
CA ASN A 65 -7.82 13.76 16.03
C ASN A 65 -8.92 12.90 15.36
N ALA A 66 -8.55 12.00 14.45
CA ALA A 66 -9.42 10.97 13.91
C ALA A 66 -9.41 9.71 14.79
N GLY A 67 -10.26 8.74 14.45
CA GLY A 67 -10.44 7.50 15.19
C GLY A 67 -11.85 7.40 15.79
N GLY A 68 -12.03 6.45 16.70
CA GLY A 68 -13.36 6.02 17.16
C GLY A 68 -13.83 4.76 16.44
N GLU A 69 -15.12 4.49 16.54
CA GLU A 69 -15.80 3.39 15.84
C GLU A 69 -15.98 3.74 14.35
N PRO A 70 -15.90 2.76 13.43
CA PRO A 70 -16.23 2.98 12.02
C PRO A 70 -17.70 3.38 11.85
N THR A 71 -17.99 4.07 10.75
CA THR A 71 -19.35 4.52 10.40
C THR A 71 -19.67 4.21 8.94
N GLY A 72 -20.95 4.18 8.57
CA GLY A 72 -21.40 3.91 7.20
C GLY A 72 -21.15 2.47 6.74
N GLU A 73 -21.06 2.27 5.43
CA GLU A 73 -20.96 0.95 4.79
C GLU A 73 -19.78 0.11 5.30
N ILE A 74 -18.65 0.74 5.66
CA ILE A 74 -17.50 0.02 6.20
C ILE A 74 -17.78 -0.54 7.60
N LYS A 75 -18.62 0.11 8.41
CA LYS A 75 -19.06 -0.44 9.70
C LYS A 75 -19.90 -1.68 9.47
N GLU A 76 -20.87 -1.60 8.57
CA GLU A 76 -21.77 -2.72 8.24
C GLU A 76 -20.98 -3.92 7.73
N ALA A 77 -20.01 -3.70 6.83
CA ALA A 77 -19.14 -4.77 6.34
C ALA A 77 -18.25 -5.38 7.44
N ILE A 78 -17.76 -4.56 8.38
CA ILE A 78 -16.99 -5.07 9.53
C ILE A 78 -17.88 -5.92 10.44
N ASP A 79 -19.08 -5.44 10.77
CA ASP A 79 -20.03 -6.18 11.61
C ASP A 79 -20.47 -7.49 10.94
N GLU A 80 -20.69 -7.51 9.62
CA GLU A 80 -21.06 -8.71 8.88
C GLU A 80 -19.96 -9.79 8.90
N VAL A 81 -18.70 -9.39 8.72
CA VAL A 81 -17.58 -10.34 8.58
C VAL A 81 -17.00 -10.74 9.94
N PHE A 82 -16.89 -9.78 10.88
CA PHE A 82 -16.18 -9.96 12.15
C PHE A 82 -17.13 -9.97 13.36
N GLY A 83 -18.42 -9.74 13.18
CA GLY A 83 -19.42 -9.63 14.24
C GLY A 83 -19.46 -8.24 14.88
N ASP A 84 -18.31 -7.67 15.19
CA ASP A 84 -18.17 -6.29 15.67
C ASP A 84 -16.77 -5.71 15.42
N PHE A 85 -16.63 -4.40 15.59
CA PHE A 85 -15.35 -3.70 15.45
C PHE A 85 -14.30 -4.09 16.50
N ALA A 86 -14.71 -4.49 17.70
CA ALA A 86 -13.77 -4.86 18.75
C ALA A 86 -13.01 -6.14 18.38
N THR A 87 -13.72 -7.12 17.85
CA THR A 87 -13.22 -8.37 17.30
C THR A 87 -12.31 -8.12 16.11
N PHE A 88 -12.77 -7.33 15.12
CA PHE A 88 -11.92 -6.91 14.00
C PHE A 88 -10.61 -6.26 14.47
N LYS A 89 -10.68 -5.35 15.44
CA LYS A 89 -9.52 -4.65 15.99
C LYS A 89 -8.55 -5.59 16.71
N GLU A 90 -9.05 -6.61 17.40
CA GLU A 90 -8.22 -7.65 18.00
C GLU A 90 -7.50 -8.48 16.94
N GLU A 91 -8.24 -9.00 15.96
CA GLU A 91 -7.69 -9.84 14.89
C GLU A 91 -6.67 -9.09 14.04
N PHE A 92 -6.98 -7.84 13.66
CA PHE A 92 -6.07 -7.00 12.90
C PHE A 92 -4.77 -6.73 13.66
N LYS A 93 -4.84 -6.44 14.97
CA LYS A 93 -3.66 -6.27 15.82
C LYS A 93 -2.81 -7.55 15.89
N LYS A 94 -3.46 -8.71 16.05
CA LYS A 94 -2.78 -10.00 16.09
C LYS A 94 -2.06 -10.30 14.78
N ALA A 95 -2.72 -10.05 13.64
CA ALA A 95 -2.11 -10.21 12.32
C ALA A 95 -0.92 -9.26 12.11
N ALA A 96 -1.04 -8.00 12.52
CA ALA A 96 0.04 -7.02 12.43
C ALA A 96 1.26 -7.40 13.29
N ALA A 97 1.05 -7.84 14.53
CA ALA A 97 2.12 -8.26 15.43
C ALA A 97 2.76 -9.60 15.05
N GLY A 98 2.01 -10.48 14.37
CA GLY A 98 2.44 -11.82 13.99
C GLY A 98 3.16 -11.92 12.64
N ARG A 99 3.34 -10.80 11.91
CA ARG A 99 4.04 -10.81 10.62
C ARG A 99 5.56 -10.92 10.83
N PHE A 100 6.12 -12.08 10.47
CA PHE A 100 7.56 -12.33 10.36
C PHE A 100 7.95 -12.63 8.91
#